data_AF-R4W4V4-F1
#
_entry.id   AF-R4W4V4-F1
#
_cell.length_a   1.000
_cell.length_b   1.000
_cell.length_c   1.000
_cell.angle_alpha   90.00
_cell.angle_beta   90.00
_cell.angle_gamma   90.00
#
_symmetry.space_group_name_H-M   'P 1'
#
loop_
_entity.id
_entity.type
_entity.pdbx_description
1 polymer ?
#
loop_
_entity_poly.entity_id
_entity_poly.type
_entity_poly.pdbx_seq_one_letter_code
_entity_poly.pdbx_strand_id
1 'polypeptide(L)'
;MAQTIYSKLIEFTPVENQLGAIKEILRTVREHAPLPVDTIYEIRGPSNEEQTSRYLRLLEDTDFIQIDDDTLRSDSNLDVHDELEVGTREFSEIVLGQVVNRAFSTLRDELNLTLLAHYPKYANSYYFSALQRGQPNLKLDVESAHDNLEMLHEESVHEIKVQQKLDDLAKVGVLETEGEFYKSNPEIYGDLAAQPV
;
A
#
# COMPACT_ATOMS: atom_id res chain seq x y z
N MET A 1 -10.78 -0.98 5.40
CA MET A 1 -9.47 -0.70 6.04
C MET A 1 -9.06 0.70 5.60
N ALA A 2 -8.57 1.53 6.52
CA ALA A 2 -8.31 2.94 6.24
C ALA A 2 -7.28 3.10 5.10
N GLN A 3 -7.63 3.91 4.10
CA GLN A 3 -6.74 4.41 3.05
C GLN A 3 -5.40 4.89 3.62
N THR A 4 -5.44 5.50 4.79
CA THR A 4 -4.31 5.99 5.57
C THR A 4 -3.31 4.88 5.93
N ILE A 5 -3.77 3.68 6.29
CA ILE A 5 -2.86 2.54 6.51
C ILE A 5 -2.15 2.20 5.21
N TYR A 6 -2.88 2.04 4.10
CA TYR A 6 -2.28 1.66 2.82
C TYR A 6 -1.26 2.68 2.31
N SER A 7 -1.55 3.98 2.46
CA SER A 7 -0.58 5.04 2.16
C SER A 7 0.69 4.90 3.00
N LYS A 8 0.57 4.60 4.30
CA LYS A 8 1.74 4.35 5.16
C LYS A 8 2.49 3.08 4.82
N LEU A 9 1.82 2.04 4.34
CA LEU A 9 2.49 0.79 3.97
C LEU A 9 3.47 0.96 2.80
N ILE A 10 3.27 1.95 1.94
CA ILE A 10 4.18 2.20 0.80
C ILE A 10 5.52 2.77 1.26
N GLU A 11 5.56 3.39 2.43
CA GLU A 11 6.81 3.82 3.06
C GLU A 11 7.69 2.63 3.48
N PHE A 12 7.17 1.39 3.46
CA PHE A 12 7.99 0.19 3.61
C PHE A 12 8.76 -0.14 2.34
N THR A 13 10.09 -0.13 2.42
CA THR A 13 10.97 -0.54 1.30
C THR A 13 10.57 -1.88 0.67
N PRO A 14 10.23 -2.95 1.42
CA PRO A 14 9.77 -4.19 0.79
C PRO A 14 8.47 -4.06 -0.01
N VAL A 15 7.53 -3.21 0.42
CA VAL A 15 6.26 -2.95 -0.27
C VAL A 15 6.52 -2.06 -1.49
N GLU A 16 7.31 -1.00 -1.34
CA GLU A 16 7.73 -0.14 -2.45
C GLU A 16 8.43 -0.95 -3.54
N ASN A 17 9.34 -1.86 -3.16
CA ASN A 17 10.04 -2.73 -4.10
C ASN A 17 9.09 -3.63 -4.89
N GLN A 18 8.04 -4.13 -4.24
CA GLN A 18 7.00 -4.93 -4.89
C GLN A 18 6.20 -4.11 -5.93
N LEU A 19 6.07 -2.80 -5.71
CA LEU A 19 5.43 -1.86 -6.64
C LEU A 19 6.39 -1.25 -7.67
N GLY A 20 7.67 -1.64 -7.67
CA GLY A 20 8.72 -1.01 -8.49
C GLY A 20 8.42 -0.99 -9.99
N ALA A 21 7.81 -2.06 -10.52
CA ALA A 21 7.42 -2.13 -11.92
C ALA A 21 6.27 -1.15 -12.26
N ILE A 22 5.28 -1.04 -11.38
CA ILE A 22 4.17 -0.09 -11.53
C ILE A 22 4.70 1.35 -11.46
N LYS A 23 5.60 1.61 -10.50
CA LYS A 23 6.29 2.89 -10.34
C LYS A 23 7.07 3.29 -11.60
N GLU A 24 7.79 2.35 -12.19
CA GLU A 24 8.54 2.57 -13.42
C GLU A 24 7.61 2.94 -14.59
N ILE A 25 6.54 2.17 -14.80
CA ILE A 25 5.54 2.45 -15.83
C ILE A 25 4.99 3.87 -15.65
N LEU A 26 4.41 4.17 -14.49
CA LEU A 26 3.79 5.48 -14.21
C LEU A 26 4.75 6.66 -14.41
N ARG A 27 6.02 6.49 -14.00
CA ARG A 27 7.05 7.51 -14.22
C ARG A 27 7.35 7.70 -15.71
N THR A 28 7.49 6.62 -16.46
CA THR A 28 7.72 6.67 -17.91
C THR A 28 6.54 7.33 -18.62
N VAL A 29 5.29 7.02 -18.24
CA VAL A 29 4.10 7.67 -18.81
C VAL A 29 4.15 9.16 -18.52
N ARG A 30 4.34 9.56 -17.27
CA ARG A 30 4.39 10.97 -16.87
C ARG A 30 5.47 11.75 -17.64
N GLU A 31 6.66 11.17 -17.79
CA GLU A 31 7.80 11.87 -18.37
C GLU A 31 7.78 11.90 -19.91
N HIS A 32 7.12 10.93 -20.56
CA HIS A 32 7.28 10.69 -21.99
C HIS A 32 5.98 10.50 -22.78
N ALA A 33 4.81 10.50 -22.13
CA ALA A 33 3.54 10.40 -22.84
C ALA A 33 3.29 11.63 -23.74
N PRO A 34 2.62 11.44 -24.89
CA PRO A 34 2.15 10.17 -25.44
C PRO A 34 3.30 9.30 -26.00
N LEU A 35 3.24 7.98 -25.78
CA LEU A 35 4.25 7.02 -26.27
C LEU A 35 3.62 5.69 -26.71
N PRO A 36 4.24 4.92 -27.62
CA PRO A 36 3.75 3.58 -27.97
C PRO A 36 3.77 2.63 -26.77
N VAL A 37 2.77 1.75 -26.66
CA VAL A 37 2.71 0.71 -25.61
C VAL A 37 3.95 -0.21 -25.68
N ASP A 38 4.43 -0.51 -26.89
CA ASP A 38 5.64 -1.31 -27.14
C ASP A 38 6.88 -0.76 -26.41
N THR A 39 6.99 0.56 -26.24
CA THR A 39 8.10 1.15 -25.50
C THR A 39 8.14 0.68 -24.04
N ILE A 40 6.98 0.45 -23.41
CA ILE A 40 6.94 -0.10 -22.05
C ILE A 40 7.42 -1.55 -22.02
N TYR A 41 7.01 -2.37 -23.01
CA TYR A 41 7.47 -3.75 -23.12
C TYR A 41 8.98 -3.83 -23.37
N GLU A 42 9.54 -2.93 -24.18
CA GLU A 42 10.98 -2.83 -24.43
C GLU A 42 11.77 -2.47 -23.16
N ILE A 43 11.32 -1.47 -22.40
CA ILE A 43 11.96 -1.04 -21.14
C ILE A 43 11.96 -2.17 -20.11
N ARG A 44 10.80 -2.83 -19.93
CA ARG A 44 10.65 -3.91 -18.94
C ARG A 44 11.24 -5.24 -19.40
N GLY A 45 11.50 -5.39 -20.69
CA GLY A 45 12.05 -6.57 -21.31
C GLY A 45 11.02 -7.68 -21.61
N PRO A 46 11.29 -8.50 -22.63
CA PRO A 46 10.33 -9.48 -23.17
C PRO A 46 9.98 -10.60 -22.18
N SER A 47 10.85 -10.90 -21.21
CA SER A 47 10.55 -11.91 -20.18
C SER A 47 9.44 -11.50 -19.22
N ASN A 48 9.03 -10.23 -19.23
CA ASN A 48 8.04 -9.67 -18.32
C ASN A 48 6.72 -9.31 -19.01
N GLU A 49 6.54 -9.67 -20.29
CA GLU A 49 5.42 -9.22 -21.13
C GLU A 49 4.04 -9.47 -20.48
N GLU A 50 3.74 -10.70 -20.05
CA GLU A 50 2.47 -11.02 -19.40
C GLU A 50 2.24 -10.17 -18.13
N GLN A 51 3.27 -9.98 -17.32
CA GLN A 51 3.19 -9.17 -16.12
C GLN A 51 3.00 -7.68 -16.46
N THR A 52 3.66 -7.19 -17.51
CA THR A 52 3.50 -5.82 -18.04
C THR A 52 2.06 -5.61 -18.47
N SER A 53 1.48 -6.52 -19.24
CA SER A 53 0.09 -6.40 -19.69
C SER A 53 -0.88 -6.32 -18.51
N ARG A 54 -0.66 -7.11 -17.45
CA ARG A 54 -1.49 -7.04 -16.24
C ARG A 54 -1.35 -5.70 -15.51
N TYR A 55 -0.15 -5.14 -15.43
CA TYR A 55 0.05 -3.81 -14.84
C TYR A 55 -0.56 -2.70 -15.68
N LEU A 56 -0.40 -2.74 -17.00
CA LEU A 56 -1.02 -1.77 -17.90
C LEU A 56 -2.54 -1.79 -17.76
N ARG A 57 -3.15 -2.98 -17.79
CA ARG A 57 -4.59 -3.14 -17.58
C ARG A 57 -5.03 -2.61 -16.21
N LEU A 58 -4.30 -2.94 -15.14
CA LEU A 58 -4.60 -2.42 -13.80
C LEU A 58 -4.62 -0.88 -13.77
N LEU A 59 -3.63 -0.25 -14.40
CA LEU A 59 -3.46 1.20 -14.41
C LEU A 59 -4.50 1.91 -15.29
N GLU A 60 -4.92 1.26 -16.38
CA GLU A 60 -6.04 1.68 -17.21
C GLU A 60 -7.37 1.57 -16.45
N ASP A 61 -7.64 0.42 -15.82
CA ASP A 61 -8.84 0.18 -15.00
C ASP A 61 -8.96 1.12 -13.79
N THR A 62 -7.87 1.82 -13.44
CA THR A 62 -7.81 2.79 -12.33
C THR A 62 -7.59 4.22 -12.80
N ASP A 63 -7.81 4.51 -14.09
CA ASP A 63 -7.74 5.82 -14.74
C ASP A 63 -6.42 6.58 -14.47
N PHE A 64 -5.30 5.87 -14.31
CA PHE A 64 -3.97 6.49 -14.24
C PHE A 64 -3.33 6.63 -15.61
N ILE A 65 -3.69 5.74 -16.53
CA ILE A 65 -3.23 5.77 -17.91
C ILE A 65 -4.41 5.50 -18.83
N GLN A 66 -4.30 5.93 -20.07
CA GLN A 66 -5.22 5.58 -21.15
C GLN A 66 -4.44 4.93 -22.29
N ILE A 67 -5.03 3.90 -22.92
CA ILE A 67 -4.46 3.22 -24.08
C ILE A 67 -5.42 3.35 -25.26
N ASP A 68 -5.06 4.20 -26.23
CA ASP A 68 -5.83 4.39 -27.47
C ASP A 68 -4.95 4.05 -28.68
N ASP A 69 -5.41 3.17 -29.58
CA ASP A 69 -4.67 2.80 -30.81
C ASP A 69 -3.18 2.51 -30.55
N ASP A 70 -2.90 1.65 -29.56
CA ASP A 70 -1.54 1.29 -29.08
C ASP A 70 -0.67 2.47 -28.61
N THR A 71 -1.30 3.62 -28.35
CA THR A 71 -0.65 4.81 -27.78
C THR A 71 -1.07 4.97 -26.34
N LEU A 72 -0.07 5.03 -25.47
CA LEU A 72 -0.21 5.20 -24.04
C LEU A 72 -0.16 6.69 -23.68
N ARG A 73 -1.13 7.13 -22.88
CA ARG A 73 -1.27 8.50 -22.37
C ARG A 73 -1.41 8.49 -20.85
N SER A 74 -1.07 9.61 -20.20
CA SER A 74 -1.51 9.85 -18.83
C SER A 74 -3.02 10.11 -18.82
N ASP A 75 -3.65 9.80 -17.69
CA ASP A 75 -5.07 10.08 -17.44
C ASP A 75 -5.22 10.83 -16.11
N SER A 76 -6.45 11.23 -15.79
CA SER A 76 -6.83 12.14 -14.70
C SER A 76 -6.16 11.85 -13.37
N ASN A 77 -5.99 10.57 -12.99
CA ASN A 77 -5.38 10.24 -11.70
C ASN A 77 -3.86 10.41 -11.67
N LEU A 78 -3.21 10.48 -12.82
CA LEU A 78 -1.79 10.77 -12.95
C LEU A 78 -1.56 12.29 -13.15
N ASP A 79 -2.40 12.93 -13.97
CA ASP A 79 -2.28 14.35 -14.34
C ASP A 79 -2.48 15.32 -13.17
N VAL A 80 -3.35 14.99 -12.22
CA VAL A 80 -3.61 15.82 -11.02
C VAL A 80 -2.34 16.08 -10.20
N HIS A 81 -1.30 15.26 -10.34
CA HIS A 81 -0.05 15.38 -9.59
C HIS A 81 1.03 16.21 -10.29
N ASP A 82 0.86 16.54 -11.57
CA ASP A 82 1.74 17.48 -12.27
C ASP A 82 1.43 18.94 -11.91
N GLU A 83 0.19 19.24 -11.52
CA GLU A 83 -0.23 20.58 -11.08
C GLU A 83 0.33 20.98 -9.71
N LEU A 84 0.83 20.02 -8.92
CA LEU A 84 1.20 20.20 -7.52
C LEU A 84 2.71 20.40 -7.27
N GLU A 85 3.54 20.51 -8.32
CA GLU A 85 5.03 20.62 -8.24
C GLU A 85 5.68 19.58 -7.30
N VAL A 86 5.07 18.40 -7.19
CA VAL A 86 5.49 17.37 -6.24
C VAL A 86 6.82 16.76 -6.69
N GLY A 87 7.84 16.79 -5.83
CA GLY A 87 9.14 16.19 -6.10
C GLY A 87 9.03 14.68 -6.38
N THR A 88 9.98 14.11 -7.15
CA THR A 88 9.96 12.71 -7.63
C THR A 88 9.68 11.67 -6.51
N ARG A 89 10.17 11.92 -5.30
CA ARG A 89 9.96 11.04 -4.15
C ARG A 89 8.52 11.11 -3.64
N GLU A 90 8.02 12.31 -3.39
CA GLU A 90 6.68 12.55 -2.85
C GLU A 90 5.60 12.17 -3.87
N PHE A 91 5.88 12.31 -5.17
CA PHE A 91 5.05 11.79 -6.25
C PHE A 91 4.89 10.26 -6.15
N SER A 92 6.00 9.56 -5.88
CA SER A 92 5.97 8.09 -5.77
C SER A 92 5.13 7.65 -4.58
N GLU A 93 5.24 8.31 -3.44
CA GLU A 93 4.48 7.97 -2.23
C GLU A 93 2.97 8.24 -2.42
N ILE A 94 2.59 9.39 -3.00
CA ILE A 94 1.19 9.76 -3.21
C ILE A 94 0.54 8.90 -4.31
N VAL A 95 1.16 8.80 -5.48
CA VAL A 95 0.58 8.10 -6.63
C VAL A 95 0.49 6.60 -6.36
N LEU A 96 1.55 5.98 -5.84
CA LEU A 96 1.47 4.57 -5.46
C LEU A 96 0.43 4.36 -4.35
N GLY A 97 0.28 5.33 -3.42
CA GLY A 97 -0.78 5.33 -2.40
C GLY A 97 -2.17 5.21 -3.00
N GLN A 98 -2.44 6.01 -4.02
CA GLN A 98 -3.70 5.98 -4.73
C GLN A 98 -3.89 4.69 -5.55
N VAL A 99 -2.84 4.19 -6.21
CA VAL A 99 -2.88 2.89 -6.92
C VAL A 99 -3.22 1.77 -5.95
N VAL A 100 -2.54 1.69 -4.79
CA VAL A 100 -2.81 0.67 -3.78
C VAL A 100 -4.23 0.79 -3.25
N ASN A 101 -4.70 2.00 -2.97
CA ASN A 101 -6.06 2.21 -2.47
C ASN A 101 -7.13 1.75 -3.49
N ARG A 102 -6.99 2.16 -4.75
CA ARG A 102 -7.98 1.85 -5.80
C ARG A 102 -7.96 0.39 -6.24
N ALA A 103 -6.77 -0.22 -6.26
CA ALA A 103 -6.56 -1.52 -6.86
C ALA A 103 -6.16 -2.60 -5.82
N PHE A 104 -6.43 -2.39 -4.54
CA PHE A 104 -5.94 -3.24 -3.44
C PHE A 104 -6.23 -4.73 -3.66
N SER A 105 -7.47 -5.09 -3.99
CA SER A 105 -7.86 -6.49 -4.21
C SER A 105 -7.11 -7.10 -5.38
N THR A 106 -7.00 -6.40 -6.51
CA THR A 106 -6.32 -6.88 -7.70
C THR A 106 -4.80 -7.01 -7.47
N LEU A 107 -4.19 -6.02 -6.82
CA LEU A 107 -2.79 -6.04 -6.41
C LEU A 107 -2.49 -7.23 -5.50
N ARG A 108 -3.38 -7.51 -4.55
CA ARG A 108 -3.27 -8.62 -3.61
C ARG A 108 -3.49 -9.98 -4.29
N ASP A 109 -4.63 -10.16 -4.94
CA ASP A 109 -5.16 -11.46 -5.34
C ASP A 109 -4.64 -11.90 -6.72
N GLU A 110 -4.48 -10.95 -7.65
CA GLU A 110 -4.16 -11.26 -9.05
C GLU A 110 -2.68 -11.00 -9.37
N LEU A 111 -2.08 -10.01 -8.71
CA LEU A 111 -0.66 -9.66 -8.87
C LEU A 111 0.23 -10.22 -7.75
N ASN A 112 -0.36 -10.91 -6.78
CA ASN A 112 0.32 -11.63 -5.70
C ASN A 112 1.30 -10.75 -4.89
N LEU A 113 0.95 -9.47 -4.69
CA LEU A 113 1.72 -8.54 -3.88
C LEU A 113 1.44 -8.80 -2.39
N THR A 114 1.85 -9.98 -1.92
CA THR A 114 1.50 -10.56 -0.62
C THR A 114 1.84 -9.68 0.58
N LEU A 115 2.84 -8.80 0.47
CA LEU A 115 3.18 -7.87 1.56
C LEU A 115 2.10 -6.82 1.79
N LEU A 116 1.35 -6.44 0.74
CA LEU A 116 0.17 -5.58 0.86
C LEU A 116 -0.94 -6.26 1.66
N ALA A 117 -1.03 -7.58 1.71
CA ALA A 117 -1.97 -8.30 2.59
C ALA A 117 -1.40 -8.55 3.99
N HIS A 118 -0.08 -8.75 4.07
CA HIS A 118 0.56 -9.23 5.30
C HIS A 118 0.59 -8.15 6.38
N TYR A 119 1.01 -6.91 6.09
CA TYR A 119 1.05 -5.84 7.09
C TYR A 119 -0.32 -5.40 7.65
N PRO A 120 -1.37 -5.26 6.83
CA PRO A 120 -2.74 -5.06 7.29
C PRO A 120 -3.21 -6.00 8.39
N LYS A 121 -2.81 -7.27 8.31
CA LYS A 121 -3.14 -8.29 9.31
C LYS A 121 -2.61 -7.93 10.70
N TYR A 122 -1.34 -7.53 10.79
CA TYR A 122 -0.71 -7.12 12.05
C TYR A 122 -1.21 -5.76 12.54
N ALA A 123 -1.52 -4.84 11.62
CA ALA A 123 -2.18 -3.59 12.00
C ALA A 123 -3.56 -3.87 12.62
N ASN A 124 -4.35 -4.76 12.01
CA ASN A 124 -5.66 -5.16 12.53
C ASN A 124 -5.56 -5.87 13.89
N SER A 125 -4.57 -6.73 14.12
CA SER A 125 -4.43 -7.39 15.43
C SER A 125 -4.21 -6.40 16.58
N TYR A 126 -3.63 -5.24 16.29
CA TYR A 126 -3.59 -4.13 17.23
C TYR A 126 -4.92 -3.33 17.25
N TYR A 127 -5.33 -2.78 16.11
CA TYR A 127 -6.45 -1.82 16.03
C TYR A 127 -7.80 -2.43 16.39
N PHE A 128 -7.99 -3.75 16.21
CA PHE A 128 -9.19 -4.45 16.65
C PHE A 128 -9.49 -4.20 18.13
N SER A 129 -8.48 -4.36 19.00
CA SER A 129 -8.63 -4.16 20.45
C SER A 129 -8.88 -2.69 20.81
N ALA A 130 -8.19 -1.76 20.14
CA ALA A 130 -8.36 -0.32 20.38
C ALA A 130 -9.77 0.17 19.95
N LEU A 131 -10.28 -0.33 18.83
CA LEU A 131 -11.61 0.01 18.30
C LEU A 131 -12.72 -0.65 19.14
N GLN A 132 -12.60 -1.93 19.46
CA GLN A 132 -13.58 -2.65 20.27
C GLN A 132 -13.79 -2.01 21.65
N ARG A 133 -12.71 -1.45 22.23
CA ARG A 133 -12.76 -0.79 23.55
C ARG A 133 -13.05 0.71 23.46
N GLY A 134 -13.11 1.30 22.27
CA GLY A 134 -13.23 2.75 22.10
C GLY A 134 -12.06 3.54 22.72
N GLN A 135 -10.87 2.94 22.77
CA GLN A 135 -9.70 3.48 23.45
C GLN A 135 -8.56 3.75 22.46
N PRO A 136 -8.44 4.98 21.91
CA PRO A 136 -7.35 5.33 20.99
C PRO A 136 -5.97 5.21 21.64
N ASN A 137 -5.87 5.47 22.94
CA ASN A 137 -4.60 5.43 23.69
C ASN A 137 -4.34 4.06 24.33
N LEU A 138 -4.99 2.99 23.86
CA LEU A 138 -4.76 1.65 24.38
C LEU A 138 -3.30 1.25 24.15
N LYS A 139 -2.63 0.80 25.19
CA LYS A 139 -1.26 0.28 25.11
C LYS A 139 -1.33 -1.23 25.05
N LEU A 140 -0.76 -1.83 24.02
CA LEU A 140 -0.64 -3.28 23.88
C LEU A 140 0.84 -3.65 23.82
N ASP A 141 1.20 -4.68 24.57
CA ASP A 141 2.49 -5.36 24.42
C ASP A 141 2.43 -6.37 23.27
N VAL A 142 3.58 -7.00 22.99
CA VAL A 142 3.71 -8.00 21.92
C VAL A 142 2.81 -9.22 22.17
N GLU A 143 2.70 -9.67 23.42
CA GLU A 143 1.88 -10.82 23.83
C GLU A 143 0.39 -10.54 23.54
N SER A 144 -0.14 -9.40 23.98
CA SER A 144 -1.52 -9.00 23.72
C SER A 144 -1.82 -8.86 22.22
N ALA A 145 -0.87 -8.36 21.44
CA ALA A 145 -1.02 -8.23 19.99
C ALA A 145 -0.93 -9.58 19.27
N HIS A 146 -0.16 -10.52 19.82
CA HIS A 146 -0.06 -11.91 19.35
C HIS A 146 -1.35 -12.67 19.63
N ASP A 147 -1.91 -12.60 20.83
CA ASP A 147 -3.20 -13.21 21.19
C ASP A 147 -4.33 -12.75 20.26
N ASN A 148 -4.37 -11.45 19.95
CA ASN A 148 -5.34 -10.91 19.00
C ASN A 148 -5.13 -11.46 17.59
N LEU A 149 -3.88 -11.65 17.16
CA LEU A 149 -3.57 -12.19 15.85
C LEU A 149 -4.05 -13.64 15.72
N GLU A 150 -3.81 -14.47 16.75
CA GLU A 150 -4.30 -15.85 16.79
C GLU A 150 -5.84 -15.89 16.80
N MET A 151 -6.49 -15.03 17.59
CA MET A 151 -7.95 -14.96 17.67
C MET A 151 -8.61 -14.53 16.35
N LEU A 152 -8.04 -13.54 15.65
CA LEU A 152 -8.65 -12.96 14.45
C LEU A 152 -8.34 -13.72 13.17
N HIS A 153 -7.20 -14.40 13.13
CA HIS A 153 -6.69 -14.99 11.89
C HIS A 153 -6.35 -16.47 12.00
N GLU A 154 -6.56 -17.09 13.17
CA GLU A 154 -6.33 -18.52 13.43
C GLU A 154 -4.91 -18.99 13.06
N GLU A 155 -3.92 -18.09 13.12
CA GLU A 155 -2.55 -18.35 12.70
C GLU A 155 -1.59 -18.20 13.88
N SER A 156 -0.93 -19.29 14.26
CA SER A 156 0.10 -19.26 15.29
C SER A 156 1.43 -18.82 14.70
N VAL A 157 1.82 -17.59 15.02
CA VAL A 157 3.06 -16.96 14.58
C VAL A 157 3.97 -16.78 15.78
N HIS A 158 5.27 -17.00 15.66
CA HIS A 158 6.18 -16.77 16.78
C HIS A 158 6.21 -15.30 17.20
N GLU A 159 6.19 -15.00 18.51
CA GLU A 159 6.16 -13.63 19.07
C GLU A 159 7.23 -12.70 18.51
N ILE A 160 8.48 -13.16 18.35
CA ILE A 160 9.57 -12.40 17.71
C ILE A 160 9.15 -11.86 16.34
N LYS A 161 8.43 -12.65 15.53
CA LYS A 161 7.95 -12.21 14.21
C LYS A 161 6.80 -11.22 14.34
N VAL A 162 5.94 -11.35 15.36
CA VAL A 162 4.91 -10.35 15.67
C VAL A 162 5.57 -9.02 16.06
N GLN A 163 6.52 -9.04 16.99
CA GLN A 163 7.27 -7.86 17.42
C GLN A 163 7.94 -7.17 16.23
N GLN A 164 8.67 -7.91 15.39
CA GLN A 164 9.29 -7.36 14.18
C GLN A 164 8.27 -6.64 13.28
N LYS A 165 7.06 -7.20 13.13
CA LYS A 165 5.99 -6.60 12.32
C LYS A 165 5.38 -5.36 12.97
N LEU A 166 5.22 -5.35 14.28
CA LEU A 166 4.77 -4.16 15.02
C LEU A 166 5.82 -3.05 15.00
N ASP A 167 7.10 -3.39 15.12
CA ASP A 167 8.23 -2.44 14.98
C ASP A 167 8.28 -1.84 13.58
N ASP A 168 8.08 -2.66 12.56
CA ASP A 168 7.96 -2.19 11.19
C ASP A 168 6.78 -1.20 11.09
N LEU A 169 5.58 -1.56 11.56
CA LEU A 169 4.40 -0.68 11.55
C LEU A 169 4.63 0.63 12.32
N ALA A 170 5.41 0.60 13.39
CA ALA A 170 5.78 1.80 14.13
C ALA A 170 6.73 2.72 13.34
N LYS A 171 7.69 2.16 12.59
CA LYS A 171 8.64 2.95 11.79
C LYS A 171 7.96 3.80 10.72
N VAL A 172 6.88 3.29 10.12
CA VAL A 172 6.09 4.01 9.10
C VAL A 172 4.91 4.79 9.71
N GLY A 173 4.84 4.88 11.05
CA GLY A 173 3.82 5.63 11.75
C GLY A 173 2.41 5.03 11.68
N VAL A 174 2.26 3.74 11.36
CA VAL A 174 0.97 3.04 11.51
C VAL A 174 0.64 2.82 12.99
N LEU A 175 1.68 2.60 13.79
CA LEU A 175 1.62 2.54 15.26
C LEU A 175 2.61 3.55 15.83
N GLU A 176 2.50 3.85 17.12
CA GLU A 176 3.53 4.55 17.87
C GLU A 176 4.08 3.63 18.96
N THR A 177 5.37 3.78 19.30
CA THR A 177 6.00 3.05 20.40
C THR A 177 6.10 3.92 21.65
N GLU A 178 5.83 3.33 22.81
CA GLU A 178 6.00 3.96 24.11
C GLU A 178 6.58 2.95 25.11
N GLY A 179 7.91 2.95 25.24
CA GLY A 179 8.62 1.93 26.02
C GLY A 179 8.50 0.56 25.34
N GLU A 180 7.94 -0.41 26.06
CA GLU A 180 7.69 -1.78 25.57
C GLU A 180 6.30 -1.96 24.92
N PHE A 181 5.49 -0.89 24.88
CA PHE A 181 4.13 -0.93 24.38
C PHE A 181 4.01 -0.26 23.01
N TYR A 182 3.02 -0.72 22.25
CA TYR A 182 2.53 -0.07 21.04
C TYR A 182 1.21 0.63 21.33
N LYS A 183 1.01 1.82 20.76
CA LYS A 183 -0.24 2.59 20.82
C LYS A 183 -0.69 3.01 19.42
N SER A 184 -1.96 3.36 19.29
CA SER A 184 -2.55 3.81 18.03
C SER A 184 -1.88 5.10 17.59
N ASN A 185 -1.73 5.26 16.29
CA ASN A 185 -1.62 6.59 15.72
C ASN A 185 -3.02 7.25 15.77
N PRO A 186 -3.20 8.44 16.37
CA PRO A 186 -4.49 9.09 16.51
C PRO A 186 -5.22 9.36 15.19
N GLU A 187 -4.46 9.69 14.13
CA GLU A 187 -5.01 9.97 12.79
C GLU A 187 -5.62 8.70 12.19
N ILE A 188 -4.84 7.61 12.18
CA ILE A 188 -5.28 6.31 11.67
C ILE A 188 -6.45 5.75 12.49
N TYR A 189 -6.41 5.91 13.81
CA TYR A 189 -7.53 5.51 14.67
C TYR A 189 -8.81 6.27 14.30
N GLY A 190 -8.72 7.59 14.12
CA GLY A 190 -9.85 8.43 13.73
C GLY A 190 -10.46 7.97 12.41
N ASP A 191 -9.62 7.70 11.41
CA ASP A 191 -10.07 7.24 10.09
C ASP A 191 -10.74 5.86 10.16
N LEU A 192 -10.19 4.93 10.94
CA LEU A 192 -10.79 3.61 11.13
C LEU A 192 -12.10 3.68 11.91
N ALA A 193 -12.18 4.49 12.96
CA ALA A 193 -13.37 4.66 13.78
C ALA A 193 -14.52 5.35 13.03
N ALA A 194 -14.22 6.12 11.99
CA ALA A 194 -15.20 6.78 11.13
C ALA A 194 -15.80 5.88 10.04
N GLN A 195 -15.24 4.68 9.81
CA GLN A 195 -15.79 3.73 8.83
C GLN A 195 -17.02 3.02 9.42
N PRO A 196 -18.17 2.99 8.69
CA PRO A 196 -19.31 2.17 9.12
C PRO A 196 -18.91 0.68 9.10
N VAL A 197 -19.26 -0.01 10.18
CA VAL A 197 -19.05 -1.46 10.37
C VAL A 197 -19.93 -2.27 9.42
#